data_AF-A0A0M3KK97-F1
#
_entry.id   AF-A0A0M3KK97-F1
#
_cell.length_a   1.000
_cell.length_b   1.000
_cell.length_c   1.000
_cell.angle_alpha   90.00
_cell.angle_beta   90.00
_cell.angle_gamma   90.00
#
_symmetry.space_group_name_H-M   'P 1'
#
loop_
_entity.id
_entity.type
_entity.pdbx_description
1 polymer ?
#
loop_
_entity_poly.entity_id
_entity_poly.type
_entity_poly.pdbx_seq_one_letter_code
_entity_poly.pdbx_strand_id
1 'polypeptide(L)'
;MSVLFCWNDRAKEKLSYESIRIATQLPHAELNRTLFSLVAFPKMRHQVLLTDCSPPNPRDFTDSTLFWINQQFAIVKVSSNKFLVAVMIYNNYC
;
A
#
# COMPACT_ATOMS: atom_id res chain seq x y z
N MET A 1 0.73 3.69 -12.69
CA MET A 1 0.79 4.66 -11.56
C MET A 1 0.84 3.86 -10.26
N SER A 2 1.66 4.23 -9.28
CA SER A 2 1.79 3.41 -8.04
C SER A 2 0.59 3.64 -7.10
N VAL A 3 0.09 2.56 -6.48
CA VAL A 3 -1.00 2.59 -5.48
C VAL A 3 -0.72 3.55 -4.33
N LEU A 4 0.54 3.70 -3.91
CA LEU A 4 0.92 4.59 -2.80
C LEU A 4 0.72 6.07 -3.10
N PHE A 5 0.65 6.49 -4.38
CA PHE A 5 0.38 7.88 -4.72
C PHE A 5 -1.00 8.35 -4.23
N CYS A 6 -1.93 7.43 -3.95
CA CYS A 6 -3.23 7.78 -3.39
C CYS A 6 -3.13 8.51 -2.04
N TRP A 7 -2.02 8.37 -1.32
CA TRP A 7 -1.79 9.00 0.00
C TRP A 7 -0.82 10.18 -0.03
N ASN A 8 -0.40 10.67 -1.21
CA ASN A 8 0.62 11.72 -1.30
C ASN A 8 0.23 13.02 -0.56
N ASP A 9 -0.99 13.51 -0.77
CA ASP A 9 -1.49 14.74 -0.13
C ASP A 9 -2.37 14.45 1.10
N ARG A 10 -2.57 13.18 1.44
CA ARG A 10 -3.48 12.71 2.50
C ARG A 10 -2.91 11.53 3.28
N ALA A 11 -1.67 11.67 3.75
CA ALA A 11 -0.90 10.60 4.37
C ALA A 11 -1.54 9.94 5.61
N LYS A 12 -2.47 10.62 6.30
CA LYS A 12 -3.15 10.14 7.50
C LYS A 12 -4.54 9.56 7.23
N GLU A 13 -5.04 9.66 6.00
CA GLU A 13 -6.40 9.28 5.64
C GLU A 13 -6.50 7.77 5.37
N LYS A 14 -7.68 7.20 5.68
CA LYS A 14 -8.04 5.83 5.29
C LYS A 14 -8.79 5.89 3.96
N LEU A 15 -8.36 5.11 2.98
CA LEU A 15 -9.01 5.04 1.67
C LEU A 15 -9.68 3.68 1.52
N SER A 16 -10.89 3.68 0.97
CA SER A 16 -11.57 2.45 0.60
C SER A 16 -10.91 1.79 -0.61
N TYR A 17 -11.06 0.48 -0.72
CA TYR A 17 -10.66 -0.28 -1.89
C TYR A 17 -11.22 0.32 -3.17
N GLU A 18 -12.50 0.68 -3.19
CA GLU A 18 -13.16 1.33 -4.32
C GLU A 18 -12.47 2.65 -4.71
N SER A 19 -12.17 3.50 -3.72
CA SER A 19 -11.50 4.78 -3.96
C SER A 19 -10.12 4.60 -4.58
N ILE A 20 -9.35 3.61 -4.09
CA ILE A 20 -8.03 3.27 -4.63
C ILE A 20 -8.16 2.71 -6.04
N ARG A 21 -9.15 1.87 -6.30
CA ARG A 21 -9.44 1.33 -7.64
C ARG A 21 -9.75 2.43 -8.65
N ILE A 22 -10.62 3.37 -8.29
CA ILE A 22 -10.98 4.52 -9.14
C ILE A 22 -9.75 5.41 -9.39
N ALA A 23 -8.95 5.68 -8.36
CA ALA A 23 -7.76 6.53 -8.50
C ALA A 23 -6.65 5.89 -9.34
N THR A 24 -6.47 4.57 -9.22
CA THR A 24 -5.36 3.84 -9.88
C THR A 24 -5.73 3.26 -11.24
N GLN A 25 -7.03 3.09 -11.52
CA GLN A 25 -7.56 2.45 -12.72
C GLN A 25 -7.00 1.03 -12.95
N LEU A 26 -6.55 0.37 -11.88
CA LEU A 26 -6.02 -0.99 -11.96
C LEU A 26 -7.15 -2.03 -11.98
N PRO A 27 -6.98 -3.14 -12.72
CA PRO A 27 -7.87 -4.29 -12.63
C PRO A 27 -7.90 -4.88 -11.22
N HIS A 28 -9.05 -5.42 -10.79
CA HIS A 28 -9.21 -6.02 -9.45
C HIS A 28 -8.13 -7.04 -9.07
N ALA A 29 -7.77 -7.93 -10.00
CA ALA A 29 -6.76 -8.95 -9.76
C ALA A 29 -5.37 -8.36 -9.47
N GLU A 30 -4.99 -7.32 -10.22
CA GLU A 30 -3.72 -6.63 -10.02
C GLU A 30 -3.75 -5.82 -8.72
N LEU A 31 -4.82 -5.05 -8.50
CA LEU A 31 -4.98 -4.23 -7.30
C LEU A 31 -4.96 -5.08 -6.02
N ASN A 32 -5.64 -6.22 -6.01
CA ASN A 32 -5.63 -7.15 -4.86
C ASN A 32 -4.21 -7.66 -4.57
N ARG A 33 -3.47 -8.04 -5.61
CA ARG A 33 -2.09 -8.52 -5.47
C ARG A 33 -1.19 -7.41 -4.94
N THR A 34 -1.31 -6.20 -5.48
CA THR A 34 -0.51 -5.05 -5.06
C THR A 34 -0.82 -4.66 -3.61
N LEU A 35 -2.10 -4.48 -3.25
CA LEU A 35 -2.50 -4.14 -1.88
C LEU A 35 -2.08 -5.22 -0.88
N PHE A 36 -2.29 -6.50 -1.21
CA PHE A 36 -1.86 -7.60 -0.37
C PHE A 36 -0.35 -7.60 -0.14
N SER A 37 0.45 -7.35 -1.18
CA SER A 37 1.91 -7.24 -1.05
C SER A 37 2.35 -6.08 -0.15
N LEU A 38 1.53 -5.04 0.02
CA LEU A 38 1.82 -3.89 0.88
C LEU A 38 1.36 -4.06 2.34
N VAL A 39 0.32 -4.87 2.58
CA VAL A 39 -0.22 -5.17 3.93
C VAL A 39 0.31 -6.47 4.54
N ALA A 40 0.88 -7.37 3.73
CA ALA A 40 1.28 -8.72 4.14
C ALA A 40 2.58 -9.19 3.47
N PHE A 41 3.59 -8.31 3.41
CA PHE A 41 4.91 -8.65 2.89
C PHE A 41 5.67 -9.58 3.88
N PRO A 42 6.01 -10.82 3.48
CA PRO A 42 6.49 -11.84 4.41
C PRO A 42 7.87 -11.56 5.01
N LYS A 43 8.70 -10.74 4.37
CA LYS A 43 10.08 -10.44 4.82
C LYS A 43 10.18 -9.18 5.69
N MET A 44 9.07 -8.49 5.95
CA MET A 44 9.06 -7.19 6.63
C MET A 44 8.37 -7.30 8.00
N ARG A 45 9.04 -6.79 9.05
CA ARG A 45 8.47 -6.74 10.41
C ARG A 45 7.35 -5.70 10.53
N HIS A 46 7.42 -4.63 9.74
CA HIS A 46 6.38 -3.61 9.64
C HIS A 46 5.92 -3.50 8.20
N GLN A 47 4.60 -3.55 8.02
CA GLN A 47 3.96 -3.47 6.71
C GLN A 47 3.80 -2.01 6.29
N VAL A 48 3.82 -1.73 4.99
CA VAL A 48 3.74 -0.37 4.43
C VAL A 48 2.33 0.18 4.61
N LEU A 49 1.33 -0.66 4.31
CA LEU A 49 -0.08 -0.37 4.53
C LEU A 49 -0.61 -1.22 5.69
N LEU A 50 -1.64 -0.70 6.34
CA LEU A 50 -2.52 -1.41 7.25
C LEU A 50 -3.91 -1.50 6.61
N THR A 51 -4.69 -2.47 7.06
CA THR A 51 -6.07 -2.68 6.63
C THR A 51 -6.94 -3.06 7.84
N ASP A 52 -8.25 -2.86 7.71
CA ASP A 52 -9.25 -3.30 8.68
C ASP A 52 -9.54 -4.80 8.60
N CYS A 53 -9.13 -5.48 7.54
CA CYS A 53 -9.17 -6.95 7.44
C CYS A 53 -8.01 -7.60 8.23
N SER A 54 -8.32 -8.32 9.32
CA SER A 54 -7.32 -9.04 10.12
C SER A 54 -7.74 -10.52 10.32
N PRO A 55 -6.98 -11.50 9.80
CA PRO A 55 -5.75 -11.35 9.01
C PRO A 55 -6.04 -10.83 7.59
N PRO A 56 -5.08 -10.13 6.95
CA PRO A 56 -5.24 -9.69 5.57
C PRO A 56 -5.27 -10.90 4.61
N ASN A 57 -6.28 -10.95 3.75
CA ASN A 57 -6.44 -11.96 2.71
C ASN A 57 -6.99 -11.27 1.45
N PRO A 58 -6.34 -11.40 0.27
CA PRO A 58 -6.77 -10.70 -0.93
C PRO A 58 -8.15 -11.13 -1.44
N ARG A 59 -8.67 -12.28 -1.00
CA ARG A 59 -10.02 -12.74 -1.35
C ARG A 59 -11.12 -12.06 -0.53
N ASP A 60 -10.75 -11.48 0.62
CA ASP A 60 -11.69 -10.90 1.57
C ASP A 60 -11.80 -9.37 1.41
N PHE A 61 -11.04 -8.79 0.47
CA PHE A 61 -11.13 -7.37 0.15
C PHE A 61 -12.44 -7.07 -0.59
N THR A 62 -13.21 -6.15 -0.02
CA THR A 62 -14.44 -5.62 -0.61
C THR A 62 -14.27 -4.13 -0.92
N ASP A 63 -15.20 -3.55 -1.69
CA ASP A 63 -15.17 -2.13 -2.04
C ASP A 63 -15.12 -1.20 -0.81
N SER A 64 -15.65 -1.65 0.33
CA SER A 64 -15.63 -0.95 1.62
C SER A 64 -14.36 -1.16 2.46
N THR A 65 -13.52 -2.14 2.15
CA THR A 65 -12.28 -2.42 2.89
C THR A 65 -11.39 -1.18 2.92
N LEU A 66 -10.94 -0.80 4.11
CA LEU A 66 -10.14 0.39 4.31
C LEU A 66 -8.66 0.06 4.35
N PHE A 67 -7.86 0.91 3.72
CA PHE A 67 -6.40 0.86 3.74
C PHE A 67 -5.82 2.20 4.21
N TRP A 68 -4.69 2.17 4.91
CA TRP A 68 -3.98 3.38 5.32
C TRP A 68 -2.48 3.15 5.49
N ILE A 69 -1.71 4.22 5.35
CA ILE A 69 -0.27 4.18 5.60
C ILE A 69 0.00 3.85 7.06
N ASN A 70 0.83 2.84 7.29
CA ASN A 70 1.31 2.52 8.62
C ASN A 70 2.24 3.65 9.10
N GLN A 71 1.77 4.52 10.01
CA GLN A 71 2.59 5.63 10.52
C GLN A 71 3.79 5.17 11.37
N GLN A 72 3.73 3.93 11.89
CA GLN A 72 4.85 3.30 12.59
C GLN A 72 5.84 2.65 11.63
N PHE A 73 5.49 2.55 10.34
CA PHE A 73 6.44 2.24 9.29
C PHE A 73 7.33 3.48 9.09
N ALA A 74 8.39 3.55 9.88
CA ALA A 74 9.34 4.65 9.79
C ALA A 74 10.10 4.57 8.47
N ILE A 75 9.76 5.46 7.55
CA ILE A 75 10.71 5.92 6.54
C ILE A 75 11.79 6.66 7.33
N VAL A 76 12.93 6.00 7.59
CA VAL A 76 14.11 6.70 8.13
C VAL A 76 14.53 7.71 7.07
N LYS A 77 14.16 8.97 7.29
CA LYS A 77 14.56 10.09 6.45
C LYS A 77 16.04 10.40 6.73
N VAL A 78 16.96 9.66 6.12
CA VAL A 78 18.34 10.14 6.00
C VAL A 78 18.31 11.20 4.90
N SER A 79 18.44 12.45 5.32
CA SER A 79 18.61 13.64 4.49
C SER A 79 19.85 13.48 3.60
N SER A 80 19.68 12.79 2.46
CA SER A 80 20.50 12.84 1.23
C SER A 80 20.03 11.83 0.18
N ASN A 81 19.29 10.77 0.53
CA ASN A 81 18.94 9.73 -0.43
C ASN A 81 17.44 9.39 -0.42
N LYS A 82 16.70 10.02 -1.35
CA LYS A 82 15.28 9.74 -1.66
C LYS A 82 15.03 8.33 -2.24
N PHE A 83 16.00 7.41 -2.16
CA PHE A 83 16.00 6.15 -2.92
C PHE A 83 15.47 4.93 -2.14
N LEU A 84 15.50 4.91 -0.81
CA LEU A 84 15.23 3.67 -0.07
C LEU A 84 13.76 3.20 -0.07
N VAL A 85 12.79 4.11 -0.19
CA VAL A 85 11.37 3.73 -0.29
C VAL A 85 10.96 3.47 -1.75
N ALA A 86 11.56 4.18 -2.70
CA ALA A 86 11.31 3.98 -4.12
C ALA A 86 11.84 2.62 -4.61
N VAL A 87 12.97 2.15 -4.09
CA VAL A 87 13.64 0.91 -4.54
C VAL A 87 12.89 -0.37 -4.17
N MET A 88 12.08 -0.39 -3.10
CA MET A 88 11.25 -1.56 -2.80
C MET A 88 9.98 -1.67 -3.65
N ILE A 89 9.51 -0.55 -4.24
CA ILE A 89 8.37 -0.55 -5.16
C ILE A 89 8.84 -0.89 -6.58
N TYR A 90 10.03 -0.43 -6.97
CA TYR A 90 10.57 -0.64 -8.32
C TYR A 90 11.05 -2.08 -8.60
N ASN A 91 11.40 -2.87 -7.58
CA ASN A 91 11.96 -4.23 -7.75
C ASN A 91 10.91 -5.36 -7.89
N ASN A 92 9.62 -5.06 -8.05
CA ASN A 92 8.59 -6.07 -8.34
C ASN A 92 7.97 -5.95 -9.74
N TYR A 93 8.53 -5.11 -10.62
CA TYR A 93 8.05 -4.92 -12.00
C TYR A 93 9.20 -4.85 -13.03
N CYS A 94 10.22 -5.70 -12.89
CA CYS A 94 11.11 -6.11 -13.98
C CYS A 94 11.11 -7.63 -14.09
#